data_AF-A0A835W7M0-F1
#
_entry.id   AF-A0A835W7M0-F1
#
_cell.length_a   1.000
_cell.length_b   1.000
_cell.length_c   1.000
_cell.angle_alpha   90.00
_cell.angle_beta   90.00
_cell.angle_gamma   90.00
#
_symmetry.space_group_name_H-M   'P 1'
#
loop_
_entity.id
_entity.type
_entity.pdbx_description
1 polymer ?
#
loop_
_entity_poly.entity_id
_entity_poly.type
_entity_poly.pdbx_seq_one_letter_code
_entity_poly.pdbx_strand_id
1 'polypeptide(L)'
;MQPAILSLDALDDLDDPSRGSYLPVVPLPGAAAAEITFCTSWLAYMWGRAALAGIQPQVSLEQAEQWAGRLGSAARLQDFSDVNDSLQELALYGVEELLWKER
;
A
#
# COMPACT_ATOMS: atom_id res chain seq x y z
N MET A 1 -21.29 9.54 26.22
CA MET A 1 -20.17 10.28 25.58
C MET A 1 -20.67 10.73 24.21
N GLN A 2 -20.77 12.04 23.97
CA GLN A 2 -21.11 12.57 22.64
C GLN A 2 -19.83 12.68 21.80
N PRO A 3 -19.86 12.36 20.49
CA PRO A 3 -18.71 12.63 19.62
C PRO A 3 -18.59 14.14 19.41
N ALA A 4 -17.38 14.67 19.61
CA ALA A 4 -17.08 16.06 19.28
C ALA A 4 -17.08 16.21 17.75
N ILE A 5 -18.11 16.85 17.20
CA ILE A 5 -18.12 17.27 15.81
C ILE A 5 -17.20 18.49 15.73
N LEU A 6 -16.09 18.37 15.01
CA LEU A 6 -15.18 19.49 14.76
C LEU A 6 -15.93 20.54 13.92
N SER A 7 -15.84 21.80 14.34
CA SER A 7 -16.48 22.93 13.66
C SER A 7 -15.95 23.07 12.23
N LEU A 8 -16.83 23.35 11.28
CA LEU A 8 -16.50 23.53 9.87
C LEU A 8 -15.47 24.67 9.65
N ASP A 9 -15.48 25.67 10.52
CA ASP A 9 -14.51 26.78 10.50
C ASP A 9 -13.07 26.33 10.81
N ALA A 10 -12.88 25.21 11.51
CA ALA A 10 -11.55 24.67 11.79
C ALA A 10 -10.96 23.88 10.62
N LEU A 11 -11.77 23.55 9.60
CA LEU A 11 -11.32 22.87 8.40
C LEU A 11 -10.68 23.84 7.38
N ASP A 12 -11.08 25.12 7.41
CA ASP A 12 -10.61 26.15 6.49
C ASP A 12 -9.16 26.59 6.81
N ASP A 13 -8.75 26.45 8.08
CA ASP A 13 -7.37 26.69 8.55
C ASP A 13 -6.37 25.57 8.20
N LEU A 14 -6.81 24.49 7.54
CA LEU A 14 -5.96 23.33 7.18
C LEU A 14 -5.30 23.43 5.80
N ASP A 15 -5.63 24.46 5.00
CA ASP A 15 -5.14 24.63 3.63
C ASP A 15 -3.88 25.53 3.53
N ASP A 16 -3.10 25.65 4.61
CA ASP A 16 -1.76 26.26 4.56
C ASP A 16 -0.71 25.23 4.08
N PRO A 17 -0.19 25.34 2.86
CA PRO A 17 0.79 24.40 2.31
C PRO A 17 2.14 24.41 3.06
N SER A 18 2.37 25.40 3.92
CA SER A 18 3.59 25.53 4.74
C SER A 18 3.52 24.71 6.05
N ARG A 19 2.31 24.33 6.47
CA ARG A 19 2.04 23.46 7.62
C ARG A 19 1.67 22.08 7.12
N GLY A 20 2.67 21.23 6.87
CA GLY A 20 2.47 19.83 6.48
C GLY A 20 1.34 19.19 7.27
N SER A 21 0.40 18.55 6.58
CA SER A 21 -0.93 18.19 7.10
C SER A 21 -0.87 17.54 8.49
N TYR A 22 -1.25 18.31 9.52
CA TYR A 22 -1.38 17.84 10.89
C TYR A 22 -2.71 17.10 11.12
N LEU A 23 -3.18 16.33 10.14
CA LEU A 23 -4.24 15.39 10.42
C LEU A 23 -3.62 14.23 11.22
N PRO A 24 -4.16 13.91 12.41
CA PRO A 24 -3.66 12.78 13.17
C PRO A 24 -3.77 11.53 12.31
N VAL A 25 -2.66 10.78 12.20
CA VAL A 25 -2.67 9.45 11.60
C VAL A 25 -3.70 8.64 12.39
N VAL A 26 -4.87 8.42 11.79
CA VAL A 26 -5.94 7.65 12.42
C VAL A 26 -5.40 6.22 12.56
N PRO A 27 -5.21 5.71 13.78
CA PRO A 27 -4.71 4.36 13.97
C PRO A 27 -5.73 3.38 13.40
N LEU A 28 -5.27 2.51 12.51
CA LEU A 28 -6.11 1.48 11.91
C LEU A 28 -6.51 0.43 12.96
N PRO A 29 -7.68 -0.21 12.82
CA PRO A 29 -8.01 -1.41 13.58
C PRO A 29 -6.93 -2.48 13.39
N GLY A 30 -6.67 -3.29 14.42
CA GLY A 30 -5.59 -4.29 14.38
C GLY A 30 -5.71 -5.27 13.20
N ALA A 31 -6.94 -5.68 12.84
CA ALA A 31 -7.19 -6.53 11.68
C ALA A 31 -6.84 -5.85 10.36
N ALA A 32 -7.25 -4.59 10.19
CA ALA A 32 -6.93 -3.77 9.02
C ALA A 32 -5.41 -3.55 8.85
N ALA A 33 -4.71 -3.24 9.94
CA ALA A 33 -3.26 -3.10 9.91
C ALA A 33 -2.55 -4.42 9.56
N ALA A 34 -3.04 -5.54 10.10
CA ALA A 34 -2.50 -6.87 9.80
C ALA A 34 -2.71 -7.27 8.33
N GLU A 35 -3.89 -6.97 7.77
CA GLU A 35 -4.19 -7.22 6.36
C GLU A 35 -3.25 -6.43 5.43
N ILE A 36 -3.08 -5.13 5.67
CA ILE A 36 -2.12 -4.32 4.90
C ILE A 36 -0.71 -4.88 5.01
N THR A 37 -0.27 -5.26 6.21
CA THR A 37 1.07 -5.82 6.43
C THR A 37 1.26 -7.11 5.65
N PHE A 38 0.25 -7.99 5.68
CA PHE A 38 0.26 -9.24 4.93
C PHE A 38 0.34 -8.97 3.42
N CYS A 39 -0.55 -8.13 2.89
CA CYS A 39 -0.58 -7.83 1.46
C CYS A 39 0.69 -7.14 0.98
N THR A 40 1.26 -6.21 1.76
CA THR A 40 2.55 -5.57 1.46
C THR A 40 3.67 -6.61 1.38
N SER A 41 3.72 -7.53 2.34
CA SER A 41 4.71 -8.63 2.34
C SER A 41 4.53 -9.56 1.14
N TRP A 42 3.28 -9.86 0.79
CA TRP A 42 2.94 -10.68 -0.37
C TRP A 42 3.34 -10.01 -1.68
N LEU A 43 3.02 -8.73 -1.86
CA LEU A 43 3.38 -7.93 -3.04
C LEU A 43 4.90 -7.84 -3.21
N ALA A 44 5.64 -7.54 -2.15
CA ALA A 44 7.11 -7.52 -2.17
C ALA A 44 7.69 -8.87 -2.62
N TYR A 45 7.13 -9.97 -2.08
CA TYR A 45 7.56 -11.32 -2.45
C TYR A 45 7.24 -11.68 -3.90
N MET A 46 6.01 -11.44 -4.35
CA MET A 46 5.55 -11.82 -5.69
C MET A 46 6.26 -11.01 -6.78
N TRP A 47 6.36 -9.70 -6.61
CA TRP A 47 7.08 -8.84 -7.55
C TRP A 47 8.58 -9.13 -7.57
N GLY A 48 9.19 -9.39 -6.41
CA GLY A 48 10.59 -9.80 -6.33
C GLY A 48 10.86 -11.12 -7.06
N ARG A 49 9.96 -12.10 -6.93
CA ARG A 49 10.02 -13.36 -7.67
C ARG A 49 9.85 -13.15 -9.18
N ALA A 50 8.92 -12.30 -9.58
CA ALA A 50 8.69 -11.96 -10.99
C ALA A 50 9.92 -11.29 -11.61
N ALA A 51 10.54 -10.35 -10.90
CA ALA A 51 11.77 -9.69 -11.33
C ALA A 51 12.92 -10.68 -11.50
N LEU A 52 13.12 -11.60 -10.55
CA LEU A 52 14.15 -12.63 -10.65
C LEU A 52 13.92 -13.62 -11.80
N ALA A 53 12.66 -13.90 -12.14
CA ALA A 53 12.29 -14.77 -13.26
C ALA A 53 12.29 -14.03 -14.61
N GLY A 54 12.46 -12.71 -14.64
CA GLY A 54 12.32 -11.92 -15.87
C GLY A 54 10.89 -11.83 -16.38
N ILE A 55 9.89 -12.06 -15.52
CA ILE A 55 8.47 -11.89 -15.83
C ILE A 55 8.14 -10.39 -15.73
N GLN A 56 7.51 -9.84 -16.77
CA GLN A 56 7.18 -8.41 -16.88
C GLN A 56 8.35 -7.49 -16.50
N PRO A 57 9.53 -7.65 -17.14
CA PRO A 57 10.77 -7.00 -16.70
C PRO A 57 10.72 -5.47 -16.76
N GLN A 58 9.75 -4.90 -17.47
CA GLN A 58 9.52 -3.47 -17.56
C GLN A 58 8.94 -2.87 -16.26
N VAL A 59 8.32 -3.68 -15.40
CA VAL A 59 7.62 -3.20 -14.20
C VAL A 59 7.96 -3.98 -12.93
N SER A 60 8.36 -5.24 -13.03
CA SER A 60 8.48 -6.11 -11.86
C SER A 60 9.58 -5.71 -10.88
N LEU A 61 10.71 -5.17 -11.38
CA LEU A 61 11.79 -4.68 -10.51
C LEU A 61 11.37 -3.45 -9.73
N GLU A 62 10.77 -2.46 -10.40
CA GLU A 62 10.30 -1.21 -9.77
C GLU A 62 9.25 -1.51 -8.70
N GLN A 63 8.26 -2.35 -9.02
CA GLN A 63 7.25 -2.78 -8.05
C GLN A 63 7.88 -3.52 -6.87
N ALA A 64 8.85 -4.41 -7.11
CA ALA A 64 9.53 -5.12 -6.03
C ALA A 64 10.24 -4.16 -5.07
N GLU A 65 10.96 -3.17 -5.59
CA GLU A 65 11.65 -2.16 -4.78
C GLU A 65 10.66 -1.29 -4.01
N GLN A 66 9.57 -0.85 -4.65
CA GLN A 66 8.52 -0.07 -4.01
C GLN A 66 7.90 -0.81 -2.81
N TRP A 67 7.51 -2.07 -2.99
CA TRP A 67 6.86 -2.86 -1.93
C TRP A 67 7.85 -3.28 -0.85
N ALA A 68 9.09 -3.61 -1.21
CA ALA A 68 10.15 -3.90 -0.24
C ALA A 68 10.45 -2.69 0.66
N GLY A 69 10.44 -1.47 0.10
CA GLY A 69 10.65 -0.23 0.86
C GLY A 69 9.56 0.07 1.89
N ARG A 70 8.38 -0.55 1.77
CA ARG A 70 7.25 -0.40 2.70
C ARG A 70 7.26 -1.45 3.83
N LEU A 71 8.09 -2.48 3.74
CA LEU A 71 8.17 -3.52 4.77
C LEU A 71 8.59 -2.92 6.12
N GLY A 72 7.88 -3.31 7.18
CA GLY A 72 8.13 -2.81 8.55
C GLY A 72 7.61 -1.39 8.82
N SER A 73 7.03 -0.71 7.82
CA SER A 73 6.34 0.56 8.04
C SER A 73 4.98 0.33 8.71
N ALA A 74 4.54 1.31 9.51
CA ALA A 74 3.19 1.28 10.07
C ALA A 74 2.13 1.45 8.97
N ALA A 75 1.13 0.58 8.98
CA ALA A 75 0.02 0.62 8.03
C ALA A 75 -0.80 1.92 8.16
N ARG A 76 -1.15 2.51 7.02
CA ARG A 76 -1.91 3.76 6.89
C ARG A 76 -3.16 3.53 6.04
N LEU A 77 -4.13 4.42 6.18
CA LEU A 77 -5.39 4.34 5.42
C LEU A 77 -5.16 4.35 3.89
N GLN A 78 -4.15 5.09 3.41
CA GLN A 78 -3.80 5.15 1.99
C GLN A 78 -3.28 3.80 1.46
N ASP A 79 -2.66 2.98 2.31
CA ASP A 79 -2.09 1.71 1.87
C ASP A 79 -3.16 0.73 1.36
N PHE A 80 -4.43 0.90 1.74
CA PHE A 80 -5.52 0.07 1.19
C PHE A 80 -5.68 0.22 -0.32
N SER A 81 -5.66 1.46 -0.83
CA SER A 81 -5.79 1.73 -2.27
C SER A 81 -4.55 1.23 -3.00
N ASP A 82 -3.36 1.62 -2.51
CA ASP A 82 -2.09 1.22 -3.11
C ASP A 82 -1.95 -0.33 -3.20
N VAL A 83 -2.33 -1.03 -2.13
CA VAL A 83 -2.31 -2.50 -2.08
C VAL A 83 -3.30 -3.09 -3.08
N ASN A 84 -4.54 -2.60 -3.09
CA ASN A 84 -5.56 -3.09 -4.00
C ASN A 84 -5.13 -2.93 -5.46
N ASP A 85 -4.57 -1.78 -5.81
CA ASP A 85 -4.18 -1.47 -7.18
C ASP A 85 -3.03 -2.37 -7.64
N SER A 86 -2.03 -2.61 -6.80
CA SER A 86 -0.93 -3.53 -7.17
C SER A 86 -1.34 -5.01 -7.17
N LEU A 87 -2.32 -5.41 -6.35
CA LEU A 87 -2.94 -6.75 -6.46
C LEU A 87 -3.67 -6.92 -7.80
N GLN A 88 -4.37 -5.88 -8.26
CA GLN A 88 -5.02 -5.88 -9.58
C GLN A 88 -3.99 -5.93 -10.72
N GLU A 89 -2.87 -5.23 -10.59
CA GLU A 89 -1.77 -5.31 -11.56
C GLU A 89 -1.16 -6.72 -11.62
N LEU A 90 -0.86 -7.36 -10.48
CA LEU A 90 -0.37 -8.74 -10.46
C LEU A 90 -1.31 -9.68 -11.24
N ALA A 91 -2.62 -9.52 -11.03
CA ALA A 91 -3.64 -10.30 -11.72
C ALA A 91 -3.69 -9.98 -13.22
N LEU A 92 -3.67 -8.69 -13.60
CA LEU A 92 -3.67 -8.23 -14.98
C LEU A 92 -2.49 -8.80 -15.77
N TYR A 93 -1.31 -8.78 -15.17
CA TYR A 93 -0.09 -9.29 -15.80
C TYR A 93 0.06 -10.81 -15.74
N GLY A 94 -0.85 -11.51 -15.05
CA GLY A 94 -0.80 -12.96 -14.87
C GLY A 94 0.47 -13.44 -14.14
N VAL A 95 1.07 -12.57 -13.30
CA VAL A 95 2.37 -12.84 -12.68
C VAL A 95 2.35 -14.11 -11.86
N GLU A 96 1.28 -14.31 -11.08
CA GLU A 96 1.14 -15.50 -10.26
C GLU A 96 1.09 -16.78 -11.11
N GLU A 97 0.25 -16.81 -12.14
CA GLU A 97 0.14 -17.97 -13.03
C GLU A 97 1.47 -18.28 -13.75
N LEU A 98 2.16 -17.25 -14.24
CA LEU A 98 3.45 -17.38 -14.91
C LEU A 98 4.53 -17.92 -13.96
N LEU A 99 4.60 -17.41 -12.73
CA LEU A 99 5.55 -17.89 -11.72
C LEU A 99 5.34 -19.35 -11.33
N TRP A 100 4.10 -19.84 -11.36
CA TRP A 100 3.79 -21.23 -11.05
C TRP A 100 3.98 -22.18 -12.24
N LYS A 101 3.89 -21.68 -13.48
CA LYS A 101 4.16 -22.46 -14.70
C LYS A 101 5.64 -22.75 -14.94
N GLU A 102 6.54 -21.91 -14.40
CA GLU A 102 7.99 -22.12 -14.49
C GLU A 102 8.56 -23.09 -13.44
N ARG A 103 7.71 -23.79 -12.67
CA ARG A 103 8.12 -24.83 -11.73
C ARG A 103 8.04 -26.24 -12.31
#